data_AF-A0A5C1WH13-F1
#
_entry.id   AF-A0A5C1WH13-F1
#
_cell.length_a   1.000
_cell.length_b   1.000
_cell.length_c   1.000
_cell.angle_alpha   90.00
_cell.angle_beta   90.00
_cell.angle_gamma   90.00
#
_symmetry.space_group_name_H-M   'P 1'
#
loop_
_entity.id
_entity.type
_entity.pdbx_description
1 polymer ?
#
loop_
_entity_poly.entity_id
_entity_poly.type
_entity_poly.pdbx_seq_one_letter_code
_entity_poly.pdbx_strand_id
1 'polypeptide(L)'
;MTIGIAAFGAEAGRAVWAAWAEAERLGKGDLHGFAVFYALAPDGEAVALECQRGGLETIRAQWSTRPDLAWMMASPLAAVITSGPDRPEPLAQFLVAGRRGFVTGHRLPNTVGVSDIPVNREALSLIERGVRPDEAVRMVLQANPRVDAGLIAVTPHAIGLEDSELVRERSDRGRAHVLATDGRYGLALLHNSIEPVEGLAENAARRGVAVLAGHES
;
A
#
# COMPACT_ATOMS: atom_id res chain seq x y z
N MET A 1 8.88 7.37 9.54
CA MET A 1 8.18 7.48 8.23
C MET A 1 7.00 6.52 8.21
N THR A 2 5.87 6.86 7.56
CA THR A 2 4.81 5.90 7.18
C THR A 2 4.70 5.84 5.67
N ILE A 3 4.61 4.65 5.09
CA ILE A 3 4.50 4.44 3.64
C ILE A 3 3.50 3.33 3.34
N GLY A 4 2.63 3.59 2.38
CA GLY A 4 1.76 2.61 1.74
C GLY A 4 2.19 2.39 0.30
N ILE A 5 2.23 1.13 -0.13
CA ILE A 5 2.53 0.74 -1.52
C ILE A 5 1.50 -0.30 -1.93
N ALA A 6 0.95 -0.17 -3.13
CA ALA A 6 0.12 -1.20 -3.72
C ALA A 6 0.45 -1.39 -5.19
N ALA A 7 0.25 -2.60 -5.69
CA ALA A 7 0.47 -2.92 -7.09
C ALA A 7 -0.49 -3.99 -7.59
N PHE A 8 -0.76 -3.94 -8.89
CA PHE A 8 -1.34 -5.03 -9.65
C PHE A 8 -0.50 -5.32 -10.88
N GLY A 9 -0.61 -6.54 -11.41
CA GLY A 9 0.17 -7.03 -12.55
C GLY A 9 0.99 -8.26 -12.18
N ALA A 10 1.65 -8.88 -13.17
CA ALA A 10 2.47 -10.07 -12.93
C ALA A 10 3.52 -9.79 -11.84
N GLU A 11 3.51 -10.63 -10.79
CA GLU A 11 4.46 -10.54 -9.67
C GLU A 11 4.39 -9.23 -8.87
N ALA A 12 3.18 -8.67 -8.73
CA ALA A 12 2.90 -7.52 -7.87
C ALA A 12 3.44 -7.70 -6.44
N GLY A 13 3.44 -8.94 -5.91
CA GLY A 13 4.07 -9.27 -4.63
C GLY A 13 5.56 -8.88 -4.58
N ARG A 14 6.36 -9.33 -5.56
CA ARG A 14 7.78 -8.96 -5.67
C ARG A 14 7.96 -7.47 -5.92
N ALA A 15 7.10 -6.86 -6.73
CA ALA A 15 7.16 -5.44 -7.01
C ALA A 15 6.98 -4.59 -5.75
N VAL A 16 6.00 -4.92 -4.91
CA VAL A 16 5.78 -4.26 -3.62
C VAL A 16 6.98 -4.45 -2.70
N TRP A 17 7.53 -5.65 -2.60
CA TRP A 17 8.73 -5.91 -1.79
C TRP A 17 9.97 -5.16 -2.29
N ALA A 18 10.13 -5.03 -3.61
CA ALA A 18 11.24 -4.31 -4.21
C ALA A 18 11.13 -2.80 -3.95
N ALA A 19 9.93 -2.23 -4.08
CA ALA A 19 9.66 -0.83 -3.75
C ALA A 19 9.83 -0.56 -2.24
N TRP A 20 9.33 -1.46 -1.38
CA TRP A 20 9.50 -1.36 0.07
C TRP A 20 10.97 -1.41 0.48
N ALA A 21 11.75 -2.37 -0.03
CA ALA A 21 13.17 -2.45 0.24
C ALA A 21 13.92 -1.16 -0.13
N GLU A 22 13.56 -0.55 -1.26
CA GLU A 22 14.16 0.70 -1.70
C GLU A 22 13.76 1.90 -0.83
N ALA A 23 12.50 1.94 -0.39
CA ALA A 23 12.03 2.97 0.55
C ALA A 23 12.74 2.88 1.91
N GLU A 24 12.96 1.68 2.44
CA GLU A 24 13.74 1.47 3.66
C GLU A 24 15.22 1.81 3.48
N ARG A 25 15.79 1.53 2.30
CA ARG A 25 17.19 1.85 1.98
C ARG A 25 17.44 3.37 1.88
N LEU A 26 16.49 4.11 1.32
CA LEU A 26 16.61 5.55 1.07
C LEU A 26 16.09 6.43 2.20
N GLY A 27 15.12 5.93 2.96
CA GLY A 27 14.44 6.69 4.00
C GLY A 27 15.38 7.11 5.14
N LYS A 28 14.86 8.00 5.98
CA LYS A 28 15.50 8.45 7.23
C LYS A 28 14.48 8.47 8.37
N GLY A 29 14.99 8.57 9.59
CA GLY A 29 14.21 8.53 10.83
C GLY A 29 13.68 7.14 11.13
N ASP A 30 12.50 7.08 11.77
CA ASP A 30 11.92 5.79 12.20
C ASP A 30 11.46 4.96 11.00
N LEU A 31 12.29 3.99 10.63
CA LEU A 31 12.12 2.96 9.62
C LEU A 31 12.10 1.57 10.27
N HIS A 32 11.86 0.53 9.47
CA HIS A 32 11.93 -0.86 9.92
C HIS A 32 11.04 -1.15 11.13
N GLY A 33 9.87 -0.52 11.18
CA GLY A 33 8.92 -0.68 12.28
C GLY A 33 7.84 -1.69 11.95
N PHE A 34 6.59 -1.31 12.23
CA PHE A 34 5.44 -2.14 11.93
C PHE A 34 5.28 -2.31 10.42
N ALA A 35 4.75 -3.45 10.01
CA ALA A 35 4.34 -3.69 8.64
C ALA A 35 3.14 -4.61 8.56
N VAL A 36 2.30 -4.39 7.55
CA VAL A 36 1.25 -5.31 7.12
C VAL A 36 1.34 -5.43 5.61
N PHE A 37 1.54 -6.64 5.11
CA PHE A 37 1.58 -6.96 3.68
C PHE A 37 0.45 -7.94 3.35
N TYR A 38 -0.34 -7.63 2.32
CA TYR A 38 -1.29 -8.56 1.72
C TYR A 38 -0.83 -8.97 0.33
N ALA A 39 -1.08 -10.23 0.00
CA ALA A 39 -1.10 -10.74 -1.36
C ALA A 39 -2.37 -11.57 -1.58
N LEU A 40 -2.86 -11.57 -2.82
CA LEU A 40 -3.98 -12.40 -3.26
C LEU A 40 -3.52 -13.84 -3.48
N ALA A 41 -4.14 -14.78 -2.77
CA ALA A 41 -3.89 -16.21 -2.94
C ALA A 41 -4.55 -16.75 -4.22
N PRO A 42 -4.10 -17.91 -4.73
CA PRO A 42 -4.68 -18.53 -5.92
C PRO A 42 -6.18 -18.85 -5.81
N ASP A 43 -6.70 -19.03 -4.60
CA ASP A 43 -8.12 -19.25 -4.31
C ASP A 43 -8.93 -17.94 -4.22
N GLY A 44 -8.27 -16.79 -4.37
CA GLY A 44 -8.87 -15.45 -4.32
C GLY A 44 -8.99 -14.87 -2.91
N GLU A 45 -8.47 -15.54 -1.88
CA GLU A 45 -8.43 -15.00 -0.51
C GLU A 45 -7.18 -14.14 -0.27
N ALA A 46 -7.25 -13.19 0.64
CA ALA A 46 -6.12 -12.35 0.99
C ALA A 46 -5.32 -12.98 2.15
N VAL A 47 -4.00 -13.11 1.99
CA VAL A 47 -3.11 -13.62 3.06
C VAL A 47 -2.21 -12.50 3.56
N ALA A 48 -2.23 -12.29 4.88
CA ALA A 48 -1.47 -11.24 5.55
C ALA A 48 -0.14 -11.76 6.10
N LEU A 49 0.89 -10.93 5.97
CA LEU A 49 2.12 -11.00 6.75
C LEU A 49 2.21 -9.73 7.58
N GLU A 50 2.46 -9.85 8.88
CA GLU A 50 2.54 -8.67 9.76
C GLU A 50 3.66 -8.79 10.79
N CYS A 51 4.20 -7.64 11.18
CA CYS A 51 5.13 -7.50 12.30
C CYS A 51 4.95 -6.12 12.94
N GLN A 52 5.23 -6.01 14.24
CA GLN A 52 5.30 -4.71 14.92
C GLN A 52 6.64 -4.01 14.71
N ARG A 53 7.71 -4.78 14.49
CA ARG A 53 9.10 -4.30 14.47
C ARG A 53 9.93 -5.06 13.46
N GLY A 54 10.97 -4.41 12.97
CA GLY A 54 11.98 -4.92 12.04
C GLY A 54 11.56 -4.91 10.55
N GLY A 55 10.37 -4.40 10.23
CA GLY A 55 9.92 -4.15 8.86
C GLY A 55 10.15 -5.34 7.91
N LEU A 56 10.70 -5.06 6.74
CA LEU A 56 10.87 -6.06 5.68
C LEU A 56 11.83 -7.19 6.10
N GLU A 57 12.85 -6.88 6.90
CA GLU A 57 13.80 -7.89 7.37
C GLU A 57 13.12 -8.94 8.25
N THR A 58 12.29 -8.50 9.20
CA THR A 58 11.53 -9.43 10.06
C THR A 58 10.51 -10.23 9.26
N ILE A 59 9.78 -9.61 8.32
CA ILE A 59 8.87 -10.35 7.43
C ILE A 59 9.65 -11.42 6.64
N ARG A 60 10.80 -11.09 6.05
CA ARG A 60 11.63 -12.07 5.33
C ARG A 60 12.10 -13.19 6.24
N ALA A 61 12.60 -12.88 7.42
CA ALA A 61 13.10 -13.88 8.37
C ALA A 61 12.00 -14.87 8.77
N GLN A 62 10.81 -14.36 9.11
CA GLN A 62 9.68 -15.18 9.56
C GLN A 62 9.06 -16.02 8.44
N TRP A 63 9.11 -15.56 7.19
CA TRP A 63 8.40 -16.18 6.07
C TRP A 63 9.33 -16.86 5.05
N SER A 64 10.64 -16.79 5.20
CA SER A 64 11.61 -17.42 4.28
C SER A 64 11.45 -18.94 4.14
N THR A 65 10.97 -19.61 5.18
CA THR A 65 10.78 -21.08 5.22
C THR A 65 9.37 -21.51 4.86
N ARG A 66 8.49 -20.55 4.57
CA ARG A 66 7.06 -20.76 4.41
C ARG A 66 6.71 -20.97 2.93
N PRO A 67 6.02 -22.07 2.58
CA PRO A 67 5.77 -22.44 1.18
C PRO A 67 4.90 -21.41 0.46
N ASP A 68 4.11 -20.65 1.22
CA ASP A 68 3.24 -19.60 0.74
C ASP A 68 3.97 -18.37 0.19
N LEU A 69 5.20 -18.11 0.65
CA LEU A 69 5.96 -16.95 0.21
C LEU A 69 6.16 -16.93 -1.32
N ALA A 70 6.42 -18.10 -1.93
CA ALA A 70 6.67 -18.20 -3.36
C ALA A 70 5.49 -17.70 -4.19
N TRP A 71 4.26 -18.13 -3.86
CA TRP A 71 3.08 -17.67 -4.57
C TRP A 71 2.70 -16.24 -4.18
N MET A 72 2.91 -15.82 -2.93
CA MET A 72 2.65 -14.42 -2.52
C MET A 72 3.50 -13.44 -3.32
N MET A 73 4.75 -13.83 -3.61
CA MET A 73 5.65 -13.05 -4.46
C MET A 73 5.20 -13.00 -5.92
N ALA A 74 4.66 -14.12 -6.44
CA ALA A 74 4.10 -14.19 -7.78
C ALA A 74 2.68 -13.59 -7.90
N SER A 75 2.04 -13.24 -6.78
CA SER A 75 0.66 -12.76 -6.73
C SER A 75 0.44 -11.59 -7.69
N PRO A 76 -0.69 -11.57 -8.43
CA PRO A 76 -1.03 -10.49 -9.35
C PRO A 76 -1.51 -9.22 -8.63
N LEU A 77 -1.71 -9.29 -7.31
CA LEU A 77 -2.23 -8.19 -6.50
C LEU A 77 -1.54 -8.22 -5.13
N ALA A 78 -0.94 -7.10 -4.74
CA ALA A 78 -0.31 -6.99 -3.44
C ALA A 78 -0.33 -5.55 -2.92
N ALA A 79 -0.27 -5.40 -1.60
CA ALA A 79 -0.14 -4.12 -0.95
C ALA A 79 0.60 -4.24 0.37
N VAL A 80 1.21 -3.15 0.81
CA VAL A 80 1.85 -3.01 2.12
C VAL A 80 1.50 -1.66 2.73
N ILE A 81 1.47 -1.62 4.06
CA ILE A 81 1.69 -0.41 4.84
C ILE A 81 2.80 -0.70 5.85
N THR A 82 3.70 0.26 6.05
CA THR A 82 4.73 0.16 7.10
C THR A 82 5.02 1.53 7.70
N SER A 83 5.37 1.56 8.99
CA SER A 83 5.92 2.75 9.64
C SER A 83 6.83 2.42 10.81
N GLY A 84 7.72 3.33 11.18
CA GLY A 84 8.67 3.16 12.29
C GLY A 84 8.09 2.79 13.67
N PRO A 85 7.14 3.55 14.24
CA PRO A 85 6.59 3.22 15.56
C PRO A 85 5.62 2.02 15.54
N ASP A 86 5.56 1.30 16.67
CA ASP A 86 4.54 0.31 16.98
C ASP A 86 3.13 0.90 16.78
N ARG A 87 2.19 0.06 16.36
CA ARG A 87 0.79 0.47 16.15
C ARG A 87 -0.19 -0.32 17.01
N PRO A 88 -1.36 0.28 17.34
CA PRO A 88 -2.43 -0.45 17.99
C PRO A 88 -2.81 -1.70 17.19
N GLU A 89 -2.94 -2.83 17.90
CA GLU A 89 -3.42 -4.07 17.32
C GLU A 89 -4.95 -4.08 17.25
N PRO A 90 -5.55 -4.84 16.31
CA PRO A 90 -4.91 -5.66 15.28
C PRO A 90 -4.26 -4.82 14.16
N LEU A 91 -3.07 -5.20 13.67
CA LEU A 91 -2.36 -4.43 12.64
C LEU A 91 -3.11 -4.40 11.30
N ALA A 92 -3.85 -5.46 10.98
CA ALA A 92 -4.75 -5.53 9.83
C ALA A 92 -5.81 -4.39 9.74
N GLN A 93 -5.94 -3.53 10.75
CA GLN A 93 -6.78 -2.34 10.63
C GLN A 93 -6.19 -1.28 9.68
N PHE A 94 -4.87 -1.25 9.47
CA PHE A 94 -4.19 -0.21 8.68
C PHE A 94 -4.14 -0.50 7.17
N LEU A 95 -4.21 -1.77 6.80
CA LEU A 95 -4.33 -2.26 5.44
C LEU A 95 -5.50 -3.24 5.45
N VAL A 96 -6.55 -2.97 4.70
CA VAL A 96 -7.76 -3.81 4.67
C VAL A 96 -7.91 -4.51 3.33
N ALA A 97 -8.43 -5.74 3.35
CA ALA A 97 -8.61 -6.56 2.16
C ALA A 97 -10.06 -7.04 2.02
N GLY A 98 -10.50 -7.14 0.76
CA GLY A 98 -11.75 -7.74 0.34
C GLY A 98 -11.53 -8.61 -0.89
N ARG A 99 -12.61 -9.21 -1.42
CA ARG A 99 -12.56 -10.13 -2.57
C ARG A 99 -12.16 -9.45 -3.87
N ARG A 100 -12.45 -8.15 -4.01
CA ARG A 100 -12.19 -7.37 -5.22
C ARG A 100 -10.90 -6.56 -5.16
N GLY A 101 -10.32 -6.37 -3.97
CA GLY A 101 -9.17 -5.50 -3.84
C GLY A 101 -8.73 -5.20 -2.41
N PHE A 102 -7.69 -4.39 -2.30
CA PHE A 102 -7.09 -3.97 -1.03
C PHE A 102 -7.12 -2.45 -0.91
N VAL A 103 -7.14 -1.94 0.32
CA VAL A 103 -6.98 -0.51 0.61
C VAL A 103 -5.90 -0.31 1.67
N THR A 104 -4.84 0.38 1.27
CA THR A 104 -3.70 0.81 2.10
C THR A 104 -3.65 2.33 2.16
N GLY A 105 -2.59 2.89 2.75
CA GLY A 105 -2.37 4.32 2.75
C GLY A 105 -1.14 4.73 3.54
N HIS A 106 -1.14 5.98 3.96
CA HIS A 106 -0.15 6.52 4.89
C HIS A 106 -0.83 7.35 5.98
N ARG A 107 -0.06 7.71 7.02
CA ARG A 107 -0.55 8.33 8.26
C ARG A 107 -1.51 7.42 9.04
N LEU A 108 -2.82 7.68 8.98
CA LEU A 108 -3.87 6.96 9.70
C LEU A 108 -5.03 6.55 8.75
N PRO A 109 -4.80 5.60 7.83
CA PRO A 109 -5.84 5.17 6.88
C PRO A 109 -7.07 4.54 7.57
N ASN A 110 -6.95 4.16 8.84
CA ASN A 110 -8.01 3.61 9.67
C ASN A 110 -8.79 4.66 10.48
N THR A 111 -8.55 5.96 10.29
CA THR A 111 -9.32 7.02 10.96
C THR A 111 -10.81 6.93 10.62
N VAL A 112 -11.65 7.03 11.65
CA VAL A 112 -13.11 7.05 11.51
C VAL A 112 -13.53 8.34 10.80
N GLY A 113 -14.27 8.19 9.70
CA GLY A 113 -14.82 9.30 8.93
C GLY A 113 -16.21 9.76 9.40
N VAL A 114 -16.82 10.65 8.63
CA VAL A 114 -18.16 11.21 8.87
C VAL A 114 -19.26 10.14 8.87
N SER A 115 -19.02 9.01 8.22
CA SER A 115 -19.93 7.85 8.16
C SER A 115 -19.81 6.91 9.37
N ASP A 116 -19.04 7.28 10.41
CA ASP A 116 -18.72 6.45 11.58
C ASP A 116 -18.02 5.11 11.22
N ILE A 117 -17.37 5.09 10.06
CA ILE A 117 -16.61 3.94 9.53
C ILE A 117 -15.19 4.42 9.21
N PRO A 118 -14.15 3.59 9.46
CA PRO A 118 -12.80 3.87 9.00
C PRO A 118 -12.74 4.15 7.49
N VAL A 119 -12.06 5.22 7.09
CA VAL A 119 -12.04 5.66 5.68
C VAL A 119 -11.48 4.61 4.72
N ASN A 120 -10.49 3.80 5.14
CA ASN A 120 -10.01 2.67 4.33
C ASN A 120 -11.07 1.59 4.12
N ARG A 121 -11.91 1.30 5.12
CA ARG A 121 -13.02 0.33 5.03
C ARG A 121 -14.17 0.86 4.19
N GLU A 122 -14.44 2.17 4.27
CA GLU A 122 -15.44 2.81 3.41
C GLU A 122 -15.03 2.73 1.93
N ALA A 123 -13.76 3.02 1.63
CA ALA A 123 -13.20 2.87 0.28
C ALA A 123 -13.23 1.40 -0.18
N LEU A 124 -12.89 0.45 0.71
CA LEU A 124 -12.98 -0.98 0.41
C LEU A 124 -14.41 -1.40 0.07
N SER A 125 -15.41 -0.91 0.81
CA SER A 125 -16.82 -1.19 0.54
C SER A 125 -17.26 -0.65 -0.82
N LEU A 126 -16.74 0.49 -1.27
CA LEU A 126 -17.02 1.03 -2.61
C LEU A 126 -16.44 0.14 -3.71
N ILE A 127 -15.18 -0.29 -3.58
CA ILE A 127 -14.57 -1.18 -4.60
C ILE A 127 -15.24 -2.57 -4.62
N GLU A 128 -15.69 -3.08 -3.47
CA GLU A 128 -16.50 -4.31 -3.38
C GLU A 128 -17.82 -4.21 -4.16
N ARG A 129 -18.40 -3.00 -4.22
CA ARG A 129 -19.59 -2.67 -5.00
C ARG A 129 -19.29 -2.38 -6.47
N GLY A 130 -18.03 -2.46 -6.90
CA GLY A 130 -17.61 -2.25 -8.29
C GLY A 130 -17.28 -0.80 -8.65
N VAL A 131 -17.22 0.11 -7.66
CA VAL A 131 -16.69 1.46 -7.90
C VAL A 131 -15.21 1.36 -8.22
N ARG A 132 -14.75 2.15 -9.20
CA ARG A 132 -13.33 2.16 -9.58
C ARG A 132 -12.45 2.63 -8.42
N PRO A 133 -11.23 2.09 -8.24
CA PRO A 133 -10.35 2.45 -7.12
C PRO A 133 -10.06 3.95 -6.99
N ASP A 134 -9.79 4.65 -8.09
CA ASP A 134 -9.53 6.09 -8.12
C ASP A 134 -10.76 6.91 -7.72
N GLU A 135 -11.94 6.48 -8.14
CA GLU A 135 -13.19 7.10 -7.76
C GLU A 135 -13.54 6.84 -6.29
N ALA A 136 -13.34 5.61 -5.81
CA ALA A 136 -13.62 5.21 -4.43
C ALA A 136 -12.79 6.02 -3.42
N VAL A 137 -11.47 6.13 -3.61
CA VAL A 137 -10.62 6.92 -2.71
C VAL A 137 -10.97 8.40 -2.75
N ARG A 138 -11.26 8.94 -3.95
CA ARG A 138 -11.66 10.33 -4.13
C ARG A 138 -12.97 10.64 -3.42
N MET A 139 -13.99 9.81 -3.59
CA MET A 139 -15.30 9.99 -2.94
C MET A 139 -15.16 10.03 -1.41
N VAL A 140 -14.42 9.08 -0.84
CA VAL A 140 -14.22 9.00 0.61
C VAL A 140 -13.45 10.20 1.14
N LEU A 141 -12.33 10.58 0.51
CA LEU A 141 -11.51 11.67 1.01
C LEU A 141 -12.11 13.06 0.74
N GLN A 142 -12.96 13.22 -0.28
CA GLN A 142 -13.76 14.43 -0.48
C GLN A 142 -14.85 14.59 0.58
N ALA A 143 -15.48 13.50 1.02
CA ALA A 143 -16.42 13.52 2.13
C ALA A 143 -15.74 13.74 3.50
N ASN A 144 -14.44 13.46 3.59
CA ASN A 144 -13.64 13.49 4.80
C ASN A 144 -12.41 14.40 4.67
N PRO A 145 -12.55 15.71 4.36
CA PRO A 145 -11.40 16.55 4.02
C PRO A 145 -10.40 16.75 5.17
N ARG A 146 -10.82 16.53 6.42
CA ARG A 146 -10.02 16.79 7.63
C ARG A 146 -9.45 15.54 8.31
N VAL A 147 -9.62 14.35 7.74
CA VAL A 147 -8.96 13.14 8.27
C VAL A 147 -7.46 13.18 7.97
N ASP A 148 -6.62 12.72 8.88
CA ASP A 148 -5.17 12.69 8.67
C ASP A 148 -4.74 11.41 7.92
N ALA A 149 -5.22 11.27 6.68
CA ALA A 149 -4.98 10.10 5.85
C ALA A 149 -4.82 10.44 4.37
N GLY A 150 -3.98 9.64 3.72
CA GLY A 150 -4.01 9.42 2.27
C GLY A 150 -4.23 7.93 2.02
N LEU A 151 -5.01 7.59 0.99
CA LEU A 151 -5.45 6.24 0.69
C LEU A 151 -4.95 5.78 -0.67
N ILE A 152 -4.70 4.48 -0.77
CA ILE A 152 -4.45 3.77 -2.03
C ILE A 152 -5.43 2.60 -2.08
N ALA A 153 -6.26 2.54 -3.10
CA ALA A 153 -7.11 1.39 -3.40
C ALA A 153 -6.55 0.67 -4.62
N VAL A 154 -6.53 -0.66 -4.58
CA VAL A 154 -6.04 -1.50 -5.67
C VAL A 154 -6.97 -2.68 -5.90
N THR A 155 -7.16 -3.03 -7.16
CA THR A 155 -7.88 -4.21 -7.66
C THR A 155 -6.98 -4.91 -8.67
N PRO A 156 -7.31 -6.13 -9.15
CA PRO A 156 -6.49 -6.83 -10.14
C PRO A 156 -6.22 -6.08 -11.46
N HIS A 157 -6.97 -5.00 -11.75
CA HIS A 157 -6.90 -4.29 -13.03
C HIS A 157 -6.81 -2.76 -12.91
N ALA A 158 -6.89 -2.22 -11.70
CA ALA A 158 -6.95 -0.78 -11.49
C ALA A 158 -6.39 -0.41 -10.12
N ILE A 159 -5.81 0.78 -10.04
CA ILE A 159 -5.28 1.35 -8.82
C ILE A 159 -5.60 2.84 -8.79
N GLY A 160 -5.81 3.36 -7.59
CA GLY A 160 -6.09 4.78 -7.36
C GLY A 160 -5.48 5.21 -6.04
N LEU A 161 -5.02 6.45 -5.98
CA LEU A 161 -4.50 7.05 -4.75
C LEU A 161 -4.95 8.50 -4.63
N GLU A 162 -5.19 8.93 -3.39
CA GLU A 162 -5.51 10.33 -3.09
C GLU A 162 -5.13 10.67 -1.64
N ASP A 163 -4.82 11.94 -1.42
CA ASP A 163 -4.61 12.53 -0.09
C ASP A 163 -5.86 13.33 0.32
N SER A 164 -6.23 13.30 1.61
CA SER A 164 -7.20 14.24 2.15
C SER A 164 -6.73 15.70 1.97
N GLU A 165 -7.65 16.66 2.07
CA GLU A 165 -7.28 18.08 2.00
C GLU A 165 -6.26 18.46 3.08
N LEU A 166 -6.47 18.04 4.32
CA LEU A 166 -5.54 18.24 5.42
C LEU A 166 -4.13 17.70 5.11
N VAL A 167 -4.02 16.52 4.51
CA VAL A 167 -2.71 15.93 4.17
C VAL A 167 -2.05 16.65 3.01
N ARG A 168 -2.82 17.13 2.01
CA ARG A 168 -2.28 17.87 0.86
C ARG A 168 -1.59 19.18 1.25
N GLU A 169 -2.02 19.81 2.34
CA GLU A 169 -1.42 21.03 2.91
C GLU A 169 0.01 20.80 3.45
N ARG A 170 0.45 19.55 3.60
CA ARG A 170 1.72 19.21 4.23
C ARG A 170 2.87 19.12 3.23
N SER A 171 4.05 19.55 3.69
CA SER A 171 5.33 19.45 2.95
C SER A 171 6.09 18.14 3.21
N ASP A 172 5.60 17.30 4.12
CA ASP A 172 6.28 16.10 4.60
C ASP A 172 5.86 14.81 3.87
N ARG A 173 5.29 14.96 2.66
CA ARG A 173 4.66 13.88 1.88
C ARG A 173 5.38 13.60 0.56
N GLY A 174 5.22 12.40 0.04
CA GLY A 174 5.58 12.06 -1.32
C GLY A 174 4.66 10.99 -1.90
N ARG A 175 4.54 10.99 -3.23
CA ARG A 175 3.63 10.11 -3.97
C ARG A 175 4.24 9.65 -5.28
N ALA A 176 3.88 8.45 -5.70
CA ALA A 176 4.12 7.97 -7.05
C ALA A 176 2.90 7.19 -7.53
N HIS A 177 2.53 7.40 -8.80
CA HIS A 177 1.44 6.68 -9.46
C HIS A 177 1.92 6.29 -10.86
N VAL A 178 2.07 4.99 -11.11
CA VAL A 178 2.55 4.46 -12.38
C VAL A 178 1.51 3.47 -12.90
N LEU A 179 1.10 3.67 -14.14
CA LEU A 179 0.23 2.76 -14.89
C LEU A 179 0.93 2.42 -16.20
N ALA A 180 0.98 1.14 -16.55
CA ALA A 180 1.43 0.73 -17.88
C ALA A 180 0.46 1.28 -18.93
N THR A 181 0.97 1.71 -20.08
CA THR A 181 0.15 2.28 -21.17
C THR A 181 -0.85 1.28 -21.75
N ASP A 182 -0.53 0.00 -21.70
CA ASP A 182 -1.39 -1.13 -22.10
C ASP A 182 -2.27 -1.67 -20.97
N GLY A 183 -2.21 -1.06 -19.77
CA GLY A 183 -2.98 -1.46 -18.60
C GLY A 183 -2.54 -2.78 -17.95
N ARG A 184 -1.40 -3.36 -18.34
CA ARG A 184 -0.97 -4.67 -17.84
C ARG A 184 -0.53 -4.68 -16.37
N TYR A 185 -0.08 -3.53 -15.86
CA TYR A 185 0.32 -3.36 -14.47
C TYR A 185 0.09 -1.93 -13.97
N GLY A 186 0.10 -1.78 -12.65
CA GLY A 186 0.11 -0.48 -11.99
C GLY A 186 0.76 -0.56 -10.62
N LEU A 187 1.34 0.56 -10.18
CA LEU A 187 1.93 0.73 -8.86
C LEU A 187 1.59 2.12 -8.32
N ALA A 188 1.16 2.17 -7.07
CA ALA A 188 0.88 3.39 -6.34
C ALA A 188 1.63 3.39 -5.01
N LEU A 189 2.10 4.56 -4.62
CA LEU A 189 2.86 4.78 -3.40
C LEU A 189 2.47 6.13 -2.80
N LEU A 190 2.21 6.13 -1.49
CA LEU A 190 2.02 7.32 -0.67
C LEU A 190 2.93 7.19 0.54
N HIS A 191 3.62 8.26 0.92
CA HIS A 191 4.37 8.28 2.17
C HIS A 191 4.33 9.65 2.84
N ASN A 192 4.59 9.64 4.15
CA ASN A 192 4.99 10.83 4.90
C ASN A 192 6.19 10.53 5.79
N SER A 193 7.09 11.51 5.93
CA SER A 193 8.29 11.40 6.75
C SER A 193 8.61 12.69 7.48
N ILE A 194 8.94 12.59 8.77
CA ILE A 194 9.45 13.73 9.56
C ILE A 194 10.77 14.24 8.97
N GLU A 195 11.58 13.34 8.44
CA GLU A 195 12.81 13.62 7.70
C GLU A 195 12.57 13.28 6.21
N PRO A 196 11.97 14.19 5.42
CA PRO A 196 11.66 13.91 4.01
C PRO A 196 12.95 13.77 3.20
N VAL A 197 12.98 12.76 2.34
CA VAL A 197 14.04 12.52 1.38
C VAL A 197 13.47 12.78 -0.01
N GLU A 198 14.03 13.76 -0.71
CA GLU A 198 13.63 14.10 -2.07
C GLU A 198 13.83 12.89 -3.00
N GLY A 199 12.87 12.63 -3.87
CA GLY A 199 12.94 11.53 -4.81
C GLY A 199 12.62 10.14 -4.23
N LEU A 200 12.30 10.00 -2.93
CA LEU A 200 12.07 8.69 -2.31
C LEU A 200 10.93 7.93 -3.01
N ALA A 201 9.79 8.60 -3.21
CA ALA A 201 8.62 8.00 -3.86
C ALA A 201 8.94 7.54 -5.29
N GLU A 202 9.60 8.38 -6.09
CA GLU A 202 9.94 8.05 -7.47
C GLU A 202 10.95 6.90 -7.56
N ASN A 203 11.98 6.89 -6.71
CA ASN A 203 12.99 5.82 -6.72
C ASN A 203 12.41 4.48 -6.25
N ALA A 204 11.62 4.49 -5.17
CA ALA A 204 10.94 3.29 -4.70
C ALA A 204 9.96 2.74 -5.74
N ALA A 205 9.14 3.60 -6.35
CA ALA A 205 8.23 3.21 -7.42
C ALA A 205 8.98 2.68 -8.64
N ARG A 206 10.07 3.31 -9.06
CA ARG A 206 10.92 2.84 -10.16
C ARG A 206 11.43 1.43 -9.89
N ARG A 207 11.84 1.13 -8.66
CA ARG A 207 12.32 -0.20 -8.28
C ARG A 207 11.22 -1.27 -8.37
N GLY A 208 9.99 -0.95 -7.92
CA GLY A 208 8.85 -1.85 -8.07
C GLY A 208 8.41 -2.04 -9.52
N VAL A 209 8.36 -0.96 -10.30
CA VAL A 209 7.99 -0.98 -11.72
C VAL A 209 8.99 -1.79 -12.55
N ALA A 210 10.29 -1.74 -12.23
CA ALA A 210 11.29 -2.57 -12.91
C ALA A 210 10.99 -4.08 -12.78
N VAL A 211 10.38 -4.52 -11.68
CA VAL A 211 9.91 -5.90 -11.51
C VAL A 211 8.69 -6.15 -12.41
N LEU A 212 7.66 -5.31 -12.32
CA LEU A 212 6.42 -5.46 -13.11
C LEU A 212 6.68 -5.44 -14.63
N ALA A 213 7.60 -4.59 -15.08
CA ALA A 213 7.95 -4.45 -16.48
C ALA A 213 8.88 -5.56 -16.99
N GLY A 214 9.68 -6.18 -16.11
CA GLY A 214 10.60 -7.27 -16.47
C GLY A 214 9.91 -8.60 -16.78
N HIS A 215 8.61 -8.72 -16.50
CA HIS A 215 7.78 -9.87 -16.85
C HIS A 215 7.16 -9.73 -18.26
N GLU A 216 7.96 -9.33 -19.24
CA GLU A 216 7.64 -9.47 -20.65
C GLU A 216 7.91 -10.92 -21.04
N SER A 217 6.85 -11.72 -21.18
CA SER A 217 6.91 -13.10 -21.68
C SER A 217 6.81 -13.12 -23.20
#